data_AF-A0AAN6EEC5-F1
#
_entry.id   AF-A0AAN6EEC5-F1
#
_cell.length_a   1.000
_cell.length_b   1.000
_cell.length_c   1.000
_cell.angle_alpha   90.00
_cell.angle_beta   90.00
_cell.angle_gamma   90.00
#
_symmetry.space_group_name_H-M   'P 1'
#
loop_
_entity.id
_entity.type
_entity.pdbx_description
1 polymer ?
#
loop_
_entity_poly.entity_id
_entity_poly.type
_entity_poly.pdbx_seq_one_letter_code
_entity_poly.pdbx_strand_id
1 'polypeptide(L)'
;CGLQASRLEYVGVIYITCSNDVEYTIFAYTARELTGVLCESDEMRPQWFGVDELPYELAHTEAKLWWPTMLSGAAFTARFVFDGDDLVEHCVEHASQSQLEQLQLEIVEDHNSRQTIS
;
A
#
# COMPACT_ATOMS: atom_id res chain seq x y z
N CYS A 1 15.72 5.07 -0.66
CA CYS A 1 16.01 4.86 0.77
C CYS A 1 17.32 4.10 1.07
N GLY A 2 18.04 3.53 0.09
CA GLY A 2 19.37 2.91 0.33
C GLY A 2 19.37 1.49 0.93
N LEU A 3 18.19 0.94 1.25
CA LEU A 3 18.02 -0.42 1.74
C LEU A 3 17.63 -1.38 0.61
N GLN A 4 18.02 -2.65 0.77
CA GLN A 4 17.64 -3.75 -0.10
C GLN A 4 16.94 -4.84 0.72
N ALA A 5 15.76 -5.28 0.26
CA ALA A 5 15.04 -6.38 0.87
C ALA A 5 15.43 -7.70 0.17
N SER A 6 15.77 -8.73 0.96
CA SER A 6 16.01 -10.09 0.41
C SER A 6 14.70 -10.76 0.00
N ARG A 7 13.62 -10.47 0.73
CA ARG A 7 12.29 -11.04 0.53
C ARG A 7 11.22 -9.99 0.80
N LEU A 8 10.31 -9.85 -0.16
CA LEU A 8 9.09 -9.07 -0.03
C LEU A 8 7.93 -10.04 0.19
N GLU A 9 7.09 -9.72 1.17
CA GLU A 9 5.82 -10.41 1.43
C GLU A 9 4.71 -9.48 0.99
N TYR A 10 3.91 -9.94 0.03
CA TYR A 10 2.74 -9.20 -0.44
C TYR A 10 1.62 -9.29 0.59
N VAL A 11 1.20 -8.15 1.14
CA VAL A 11 0.30 -8.10 2.30
C VAL A 11 -1.00 -7.37 2.03
N GLY A 12 -1.15 -6.68 0.90
CA GLY A 12 -2.45 -6.12 0.57
C GLY A 12 -2.51 -5.31 -0.69
N VAL A 13 -3.73 -5.13 -1.18
CA VAL A 13 -4.04 -4.23 -2.29
C VAL A 13 -4.90 -3.07 -1.78
N ILE A 14 -4.56 -1.87 -2.23
CA ILE A 14 -5.29 -0.64 -1.90
C ILE A 14 -5.78 -0.03 -3.21
N TYR A 15 -7.09 0.20 -3.28
CA TYR A 15 -7.74 0.94 -4.36
C TYR A 15 -8.05 2.35 -3.88
N ILE A 16 -7.62 3.36 -4.62
CA ILE A 16 -7.92 4.77 -4.34
C ILE A 16 -8.63 5.35 -5.55
N THR A 17 -9.82 5.89 -5.35
CA THR A 17 -10.58 6.63 -6.36
C THR A 17 -10.66 8.09 -5.94
N CYS A 18 -10.25 9.00 -6.84
CA CYS A 18 -10.32 10.44 -6.62
C CYS A 18 -11.49 11.06 -7.40
N SER A 19 -11.97 12.24 -6.99
CA SER A 19 -13.13 12.92 -7.60
C SER A 19 -12.99 13.32 -9.08
N ASN A 20 -11.82 13.15 -9.67
CA ASN A 20 -11.56 13.31 -11.10
C ASN A 20 -11.61 11.99 -11.89
N ASP A 21 -12.26 10.95 -11.34
CA ASP A 21 -12.34 9.59 -11.87
C ASP A 21 -10.97 8.93 -12.10
N VAL A 22 -9.91 9.43 -11.45
CA VAL A 22 -8.61 8.77 -11.46
C VAL A 22 -8.59 7.68 -10.40
N GLU A 23 -8.21 6.48 -10.83
CA GLU A 23 -8.09 5.30 -9.98
C GLU A 23 -6.63 4.87 -9.86
N TYR A 24 -6.19 4.65 -8.62
CA TYR A 24 -4.89 4.08 -8.31
C TYR A 24 -5.08 2.71 -7.69
N THR A 25 -4.28 1.75 -8.16
CA THR A 25 -4.13 0.45 -7.50
C THR A 25 -2.71 0.36 -6.95
N ILE A 26 -2.60 0.15 -5.64
CA ILE A 26 -1.33 0.09 -4.91
C ILE A 26 -1.18 -1.30 -4.32
N PHE A 27 -0.04 -1.94 -4.59
CA PHE A 27 0.34 -3.20 -3.99
C PHE A 27 1.26 -2.95 -2.78
N ALA A 28 0.81 -3.31 -1.59
CA ALA A 28 1.54 -3.15 -0.35
C ALA A 28 2.37 -4.40 -0.02
N TYR A 29 3.64 -4.19 0.32
CA TYR A 29 4.58 -5.24 0.68
C TYR A 29 5.25 -4.94 2.02
N THR A 30 5.58 -5.99 2.77
CA THR A 30 6.46 -5.90 3.94
C THR A 30 7.76 -6.65 3.71
N ALA A 31 8.79 -6.27 4.45
CA ALA A 31 10.08 -6.94 4.46
C ALA A 31 10.60 -7.00 5.90
N ARG A 32 11.14 -8.16 6.30
CA ARG A 32 11.73 -8.37 7.63
C ARG A 32 13.25 -8.45 7.60
N GLU A 33 13.81 -8.70 6.42
CA GLU A 33 15.24 -8.87 6.19
C GLU A 33 15.72 -7.78 5.24
N LEU A 34 16.47 -6.83 5.79
CA LEU A 34 16.96 -5.66 5.07
C LEU A 34 18.49 -5.61 5.18
N THR A 35 19.14 -5.27 4.08
CA THR A 35 20.58 -4.98 4.02
C THR A 35 20.80 -3.56 3.48
N GLY A 36 22.02 -3.05 3.61
CA GLY A 36 22.37 -1.69 3.22
C GLY A 36 22.30 -0.69 4.38
N VAL A 37 22.39 0.60 4.04
CA VAL A 37 22.38 1.70 5.01
C VAL A 37 21.26 2.65 4.62
N LEU A 38 20.49 3.06 5.63
CA LEU A 38 19.40 4.02 5.45
C LEU A 38 19.95 5.34 4.92
N CYS A 39 19.45 5.79 3.77
CA CYS A 39 19.95 6.98 3.09
C CYS A 39 18.79 7.89 2.64
N GLU A 40 18.98 9.19 2.86
CA GLU A 40 18.11 10.26 2.36
C GLU A 40 18.25 10.42 0.84
N SER A 41 17.15 10.79 0.19
CA SER A 41 17.08 11.14 -1.23
C SER A 41 16.23 12.38 -1.40
N ASP A 42 16.30 13.01 -2.57
CA ASP A 42 15.52 14.22 -2.90
C ASP A 42 14.00 14.05 -2.66
N GLU A 43 13.50 12.82 -2.78
CA GLU A 43 12.09 12.48 -2.57
C GLU A 43 11.73 12.19 -1.11
N MET A 44 12.66 11.73 -0.27
CA MET A 44 12.32 11.17 1.04
C MET A 44 13.50 11.14 2.02
N ARG A 45 13.20 11.49 3.27
CA ARG A 45 14.09 11.35 4.43
C ARG A 45 13.59 10.23 5.36
N PRO A 46 14.03 8.98 5.16
CA PRO A 46 13.53 7.86 5.94
C PRO A 46 13.99 7.93 7.41
N GLN A 47 13.13 7.44 8.31
CA GLN A 47 13.39 7.38 9.74
C GLN A 47 12.80 6.09 10.33
N TRP A 48 13.47 5.53 11.33
CA TRP A 48 12.96 4.43 12.13
C TRP A 48 12.05 4.96 13.23
N PHE A 49 10.92 4.28 13.43
CA PHE A 49 9.97 4.54 14.50
C PHE A 49 9.71 3.22 15.25
N GLY A 50 9.47 3.31 16.56
CA GLY A 50 8.84 2.20 17.27
C GLY A 50 7.46 1.93 16.69
N VAL A 51 7.01 0.68 16.70
CA VAL A 51 5.67 0.30 16.19
C VAL A 51 4.56 1.07 16.92
N ASP A 52 4.73 1.29 18.22
CA ASP A 52 3.80 2.04 19.07
C ASP A 52 4.04 3.57 19.02
N GLU A 53 5.04 4.03 18.27
CA GLU A 53 5.46 5.42 18.15
C GLU A 53 5.31 5.95 16.71
N LEU A 54 4.53 5.24 15.88
CA LEU A 54 4.30 5.65 14.50
C LEU A 54 3.62 7.04 14.46
N PRO A 55 4.10 7.95 13.59
CA PRO A 55 3.60 9.32 13.54
C PRO A 55 2.29 9.40 12.75
N TYR A 56 1.22 8.77 13.25
CA TYR A 56 -0.08 8.73 12.58
C TYR A 56 -0.60 10.13 12.22
N GLU A 57 -0.36 11.15 13.06
CA GLU A 57 -0.78 12.52 12.78
C GLU A 57 -0.09 13.18 11.58
N LEU A 58 1.07 12.67 11.18
CA LEU A 58 1.79 13.13 9.98
C LEU A 58 1.52 12.23 8.77
N ALA A 59 0.83 11.10 8.96
CA ALA A 59 0.51 10.16 7.92
C ALA A 59 -0.71 10.63 7.11
N HIS A 60 -0.81 10.15 5.88
CA HIS A 60 -2.01 10.32 5.06
C HIS A 60 -3.24 9.73 5.77
N THR A 61 -4.42 10.29 5.49
CA THR A 61 -5.67 9.95 6.19
C THR A 61 -6.00 8.46 6.11
N GLU A 62 -5.83 7.85 4.95
CA GLU A 62 -6.09 6.43 4.72
C GLU A 62 -5.07 5.52 5.41
N ALA A 63 -3.83 5.97 5.59
CA ALA A 63 -2.78 5.22 6.28
C ALA A 63 -3.20 4.83 7.70
N LYS A 64 -3.93 5.72 8.39
CA LYS A 64 -4.49 5.47 9.73
C LYS A 64 -5.45 4.26 9.76
N LEU A 65 -6.04 3.91 8.61
CA LEU A 65 -7.04 2.85 8.49
C LEU A 65 -6.43 1.49 8.15
N TRP A 66 -5.43 1.44 7.26
CA TRP A 66 -4.86 0.17 6.81
C TRP A 66 -3.55 -0.22 7.50
N TRP A 67 -2.78 0.73 8.06
CA TRP A 67 -1.56 0.42 8.81
C TRP A 67 -1.79 -0.54 9.99
N PRO A 68 -2.83 -0.39 10.83
CA PRO A 68 -3.05 -1.32 11.94
C PRO A 68 -3.20 -2.77 11.49
N THR A 69 -3.92 -2.99 10.38
CA THR A 69 -4.10 -4.33 9.79
C THR A 69 -2.77 -4.88 9.29
N MET A 70 -2.00 -4.08 8.53
CA MET A 70 -0.66 -4.47 8.08
C MET A 70 0.28 -4.80 9.24
N LEU A 71 0.32 -3.96 10.28
CA LEU A 71 1.20 -4.11 11.43
C LEU A 71 0.86 -5.32 12.30
N SER A 72 -0.41 -5.77 12.26
CA SER A 72 -0.81 -7.04 12.89
C SER A 72 -0.26 -8.28 12.15
N GLY A 73 0.30 -8.11 10.96
CA GLY A 73 0.78 -9.18 10.08
C GLY A 73 -0.33 -9.83 9.25
N ALA A 74 -1.53 -9.24 9.22
CA ALA A 74 -2.64 -9.74 8.45
C ALA A 74 -2.61 -9.23 7.00
N ALA A 75 -2.97 -10.10 6.06
CA ALA A 75 -3.25 -9.72 4.69
C ALA A 75 -4.58 -8.94 4.61
N PHE A 76 -4.67 -7.97 3.69
CA PHE A 76 -5.84 -7.09 3.60
C PHE A 76 -6.16 -6.60 2.18
N THR A 77 -7.41 -6.24 1.96
CA THR A 77 -7.83 -5.38 0.86
C THR A 77 -8.32 -4.06 1.44
N ALA A 78 -8.09 -2.95 0.74
CA ALA A 78 -8.60 -1.66 1.13
C ALA A 78 -9.14 -0.88 -0.07
N ARG A 79 -10.20 -0.13 0.15
CA ARG A 79 -10.79 0.81 -0.82
C ARG A 79 -10.98 2.15 -0.14
N PHE A 80 -10.57 3.22 -0.82
CA PHE A 80 -10.71 4.59 -0.36
C PHE A 80 -11.24 5.45 -1.51
N VAL A 81 -12.25 6.27 -1.22
CA VAL A 81 -12.80 7.25 -2.17
C VAL A 81 -12.59 8.64 -1.60
N PHE A 82 -11.95 9.51 -2.37
CA PHE A 82 -11.64 10.88 -2.00
C PHE A 82 -12.43 11.88 -2.85
N ASP A 83 -12.99 12.89 -2.20
CA ASP A 83 -13.48 14.11 -2.85
C ASP A 83 -12.56 15.28 -2.48
N GLY A 84 -11.67 15.63 -3.41
CA GLY A 84 -10.55 16.51 -3.08
C GLY A 84 -9.62 15.85 -2.05
N ASP A 85 -9.42 16.50 -0.91
CA ASP A 85 -8.61 15.98 0.20
C ASP A 85 -9.46 15.20 1.23
N ASP A 86 -10.78 15.18 1.09
CA ASP A 86 -11.69 14.57 2.05
C ASP A 86 -11.94 13.09 1.71
N LEU A 87 -11.70 12.21 2.68
CA LEU A 87 -12.03 10.79 2.57
C LEU A 87 -13.54 10.58 2.81
N VAL A 88 -14.29 10.25 1.75
CA VAL A 88 -15.76 10.14 1.79
C VAL A 88 -16.27 8.71 1.91
N GLU A 89 -15.52 7.72 1.42
CA GLU A 89 -15.82 6.30 1.60
C GLU A 89 -14.53 5.54 1.91
N HIS A 90 -14.62 4.56 2.81
CA HIS A 90 -13.53 3.63 3.04
C HIS A 90 -14.03 2.24 3.43
N CYS A 91 -13.27 1.23 3.05
CA CYS A 91 -13.42 -0.13 3.53
C CYS A 91 -12.05 -0.78 3.66
N VAL A 92 -11.80 -1.47 4.77
CA VAL A 92 -10.59 -2.29 4.97
C VAL A 92 -11.05 -3.66 5.44
N GLU A 93 -10.68 -4.71 4.72
CA GLU A 93 -11.11 -6.07 4.98
C GLU A 93 -9.89 -6.99 5.11
N HIS A 94 -10.01 -8.00 5.97
CA HIS A 94 -9.04 -9.07 6.02
C HIS A 94 -9.11 -9.92 4.74
N ALA A 95 -7.95 -10.28 4.22
CA ALA A 95 -7.82 -11.17 3.08
C ALA A 95 -6.95 -12.37 3.45
N SER A 96 -7.10 -13.47 2.70
CA SER A 96 -6.12 -14.54 2.69
C SER A 96 -5.03 -14.27 1.66
N GLN A 97 -3.87 -14.91 1.84
CA GLN A 97 -2.77 -14.80 0.89
C GLN A 97 -3.17 -15.23 -0.53
N SER A 98 -3.94 -16.31 -0.65
CA SER A 98 -4.41 -16.83 -1.94
C SER A 98 -5.35 -15.85 -2.65
N GLN A 99 -6.18 -15.11 -1.90
CA GLN A 99 -7.06 -14.09 -2.47
C GLN A 99 -6.22 -12.93 -3.03
N LEU A 100 -5.20 -12.49 -2.29
CA LEU A 100 -4.31 -11.43 -2.76
C LEU A 100 -3.57 -11.82 -4.03
N GLU A 101 -2.99 -13.02 -4.07
CA GLU A 101 -2.24 -13.52 -5.25
C GLU A 101 -3.14 -13.59 -6.50
N GLN A 102 -4.38 -14.04 -6.36
CA GLN A 102 -5.37 -14.05 -7.44
C GLN A 102 -5.68 -12.63 -7.92
N LEU A 103 -6.00 -11.71 -7.00
CA LEU A 103 -6.29 -10.32 -7.33
C LEU A 103 -5.11 -9.65 -8.05
N GLN A 104 -3.87 -9.89 -7.60
CA GLN A 104 -2.70 -9.30 -8.23
C GLN A 104 -2.53 -9.77 -9.68
N LEU A 105 -2.74 -11.06 -9.96
CA LEU A 105 -2.70 -11.60 -11.32
C LEU A 105 -3.77 -10.95 -12.20
N GLU A 106 -5.02 -10.93 -11.72
CA GLU A 106 -6.15 -10.36 -12.46
C GLU A 106 -5.93 -8.88 -12.81
N ILE A 107 -5.44 -8.07 -11.85
CA ILE A 107 -5.18 -6.65 -12.06
C ILE A 107 -4.06 -6.43 -13.08
N VAL A 108 -2.99 -7.22 -13.00
CA VAL A 108 -1.86 -7.10 -13.93
C VAL A 108 -2.26 -7.53 -15.34
N GLU A 109 -3.06 -8.59 -15.48
CA GLU A 109 -3.59 -9.05 -16.77
C GLU A 109 -4.51 -8.02 -17.41
N ASP A 110 -5.43 -7.43 -16.65
CA ASP A 110 -6.31 -6.36 -17.15
C ASP A 110 -5.51 -5.12 -17.57
N HIS A 111 -4.53 -4.70 -16.76
CA HIS A 111 -3.66 -3.56 -17.09
C HIS A 111 -2.89 -3.78 -18.41
N ASN A 112 -2.29 -4.96 -18.57
CA ASN A 112 -1.56 -5.32 -19.80
C ASN A 112 -2.49 -5.39 -21.02
N SER A 113 -3.72 -5.89 -20.84
CA SER A 113 -4.72 -5.96 -21.91
C SER A 113 -5.12 -4.57 -22.39
N ARG A 114 -5.30 -3.60 -21.47
CA ARG A 114 -5.63 -2.20 -21.81
C ARG A 114 -4.50 -1.48 -22.54
N GLN A 115 -3.24 -1.81 -22.28
CA GLN A 115 -2.08 -1.20 -22.96
C GLN A 115 -1.83 -1.74 -24.38
N THR A 116 -2.28 -2.96 -24.70
CA THR A 116 -2.00 -3.60 -26.01
C THR A 116 -2.94 -3.12 -27.12
N ILE A 117 -3.98 -2.35 -26.80
CA ILE A 117 -5.01 -1.89 -27.75
C ILE A 117 -4.73 -0.46 -28.28
N SER A 118 -3.60 0.17 -27.92
CA SER A 118 -3.23 1.52 -28.36
C SER A 118 -2.18 1.57 -29.47
#